data_AF-G0RCS3-F1
#
_entry.id   AF-G0RCS3-F1
#
_cell.length_a   1.000
_cell.length_b   1.000
_cell.length_c   1.000
_cell.angle_alpha   90.00
_cell.angle_beta   90.00
_cell.angle_gamma   90.00
#
_symmetry.space_group_name_H-M   'P 1'
#
loop_
_entity.id
_entity.type
_entity.pdbx_description
1 polymer ?
#
loop_
_entity_poly.entity_id
_entity_poly.type
_entity_poly.pdbx_seq_one_letter_code
_entity_poly.pdbx_strand_id
1 'polypeptide(L)'
;MFRLLCIGLPLLARVAVAVPATLSERCDAPNPPASSLTESVAAISSGPLPFDTEMGDVETVHREPFDAVPVGPEPASSGVSIEHGHGSEVVGFGPTSRKKNVVYYADWSIYDAAFLPQQLPAEDITHLLYAFAGIEDDGSVVSMDPWADEEKMLSVPGGPGRNDTQGLNDVHGAVEQVFLLKKRHRHMKTLLSIGGWNMSQSGKFAPVLNTNEGRIRFAKTAVNLLANWGLDGIDIDYEYPINEREAVGFVDLLRECRKALDEYASLHNQRYHYLLTAAVSAAQQHYKWLDMPAIDRYLDAWHLMAYDYAGSWDDLSGDQSNVFHDATNPHRTRANSDQAVNDYVAAGVNPEKIILGIPLYGRSFMNTDGPGKPYEGVGKGSIEKGVWLYRDLPRPGSVVNLNRDIIAAYSYDNATRELVTYDNMETTTLKAEYLGKKGLGGAVFWEASGDRSGDESLIKAVARKMALLDISMNMLSYPQSQFSNIRNATRW
;
A
#
# COMPACT_ATOMS: atom_id res chain seq x y z
N MET A 1 65.68 -13.48 32.35
CA MET A 1 66.06 -12.06 32.46
C MET A 1 64.86 -11.23 31.99
N PHE A 2 64.27 -10.43 32.89
CA PHE A 2 63.32 -9.32 32.70
C PHE A 2 62.05 -9.44 31.82
N ARG A 3 60.89 -9.61 32.51
CA ARG A 3 59.67 -8.75 32.54
C ARG A 3 59.39 -7.80 31.34
N LEU A 4 58.16 -7.78 30.78
CA LEU A 4 56.99 -6.98 31.24
C LEU A 4 55.71 -7.24 30.39
N LEU A 5 54.55 -7.08 31.05
CA LEU A 5 53.15 -7.14 30.57
C LEU A 5 52.78 -6.12 29.47
N CYS A 6 51.74 -6.42 28.67
CA CYS A 6 50.56 -5.54 28.53
C CYS A 6 49.31 -6.30 28.05
N ILE A 7 48.17 -5.91 28.62
CA ILE A 7 46.80 -6.40 28.46
C ILE A 7 46.09 -5.52 27.41
N GLY A 8 45.16 -6.08 26.62
CA GLY A 8 44.20 -5.33 25.81
C GLY A 8 43.11 -6.22 25.20
N LEU A 9 41.85 -5.92 25.53
CA LEU A 9 40.59 -6.61 25.19
C LEU A 9 40.27 -6.70 23.67
N PRO A 10 39.33 -7.58 23.26
CA PRO A 10 38.97 -7.78 21.85
C PRO A 10 38.02 -6.70 21.31
N LEU A 11 38.24 -6.36 20.04
CA LEU A 11 37.43 -5.47 19.22
C LEU A 11 36.14 -6.21 18.79
N LEU A 12 34.97 -5.61 19.05
CA LEU A 12 33.69 -6.02 18.50
C LEU A 12 33.69 -5.80 16.98
N ALA A 13 33.58 -6.88 16.21
CA ALA A 13 33.33 -6.82 14.78
C ALA A 13 31.86 -6.41 14.55
N ARG A 14 31.65 -5.20 14.02
CA ARG A 14 30.39 -4.84 13.36
C ARG A 14 30.42 -5.41 11.95
N VAL A 15 29.52 -6.34 11.67
CA VAL A 15 29.19 -6.77 10.31
C VAL A 15 28.36 -5.66 9.68
N ALA A 16 28.97 -4.93 8.74
CA ALA A 16 28.23 -4.04 7.85
C ALA A 16 27.65 -4.90 6.72
N VAL A 17 26.32 -4.99 6.66
CA VAL A 17 25.61 -5.55 5.51
C VAL A 17 25.60 -4.48 4.43
N ALA A 18 26.35 -4.71 3.35
CA ALA A 18 26.35 -3.86 2.17
C ALA A 18 25.12 -4.17 1.30
N VAL A 19 24.29 -3.15 1.09
CA VAL A 19 23.25 -3.12 0.05
C VAL A 19 23.90 -2.60 -1.24
N PRO A 20 23.85 -3.29 -2.38
CA PRO A 20 24.49 -2.80 -3.59
C PRO A 20 23.62 -1.74 -4.27
N ALA A 21 23.95 -0.47 -4.07
CA ALA A 21 23.60 0.60 -4.97
C ALA A 21 24.54 0.56 -6.19
N THR A 22 23.97 0.46 -7.39
CA THR A 22 24.73 0.45 -8.65
C THR A 22 25.15 1.88 -9.01
N LEU A 23 26.47 2.09 -9.12
CA LEU A 23 27.08 3.33 -9.58
C LEU A 23 27.15 3.35 -11.11
N SER A 24 26.74 4.47 -11.70
CA SER A 24 26.88 4.78 -13.12
C SER A 24 28.35 5.02 -13.50
N GLU A 25 28.84 4.37 -14.54
CA GLU A 25 30.14 4.68 -15.16
C GLU A 25 30.00 5.80 -16.22
N ARG A 26 30.93 6.76 -16.19
CA ARG A 26 31.24 7.68 -17.31
C ARG A 26 32.59 7.31 -17.92
N CYS A 27 32.67 7.51 -19.23
CA CYS A 27 33.74 7.18 -20.18
C CYS A 27 35.12 7.80 -19.89
N ASP A 28 36.20 7.07 -20.22
CA ASP A 28 37.19 7.40 -21.27
C ASP A 28 38.25 6.27 -21.44
N ALA A 29 38.66 6.01 -22.69
CA ALA A 29 39.56 4.94 -23.20
C ALA A 29 41.07 5.17 -22.86
N PRO A 30 42.09 4.30 -23.21
CA PRO A 30 42.13 3.19 -24.20
C PRO A 30 42.87 1.86 -23.80
N ASN A 31 42.62 0.78 -24.57
CA ASN A 31 43.27 -0.56 -24.51
C ASN A 31 44.79 -0.54 -24.84
N PRO A 32 45.63 -1.49 -24.32
CA PRO A 32 45.91 -2.81 -24.98
C PRO A 32 46.39 -3.94 -24.01
N PRO A 33 47.00 -5.07 -24.46
CA PRO A 33 46.44 -6.21 -25.19
C PRO A 33 46.42 -7.53 -24.37
N ALA A 34 45.89 -8.58 -24.99
CA ALA A 34 45.58 -9.91 -24.46
C ALA A 34 46.73 -10.72 -23.83
N SER A 35 46.38 -11.60 -22.87
CA SER A 35 47.03 -12.90 -22.69
C SER A 35 46.05 -13.96 -22.16
N SER A 36 46.03 -15.08 -22.88
CA SER A 36 45.44 -16.38 -22.57
C SER A 36 45.60 -16.85 -21.13
N LEU A 37 44.62 -17.58 -20.61
CA LEU A 37 44.83 -18.93 -20.06
C LEU A 37 43.48 -19.67 -20.01
N THR A 38 43.48 -20.81 -20.68
CA THR A 38 42.46 -21.86 -20.69
C THR A 38 42.41 -22.58 -19.36
N GLU A 39 41.21 -22.90 -18.85
CA GLU A 39 40.95 -24.20 -18.24
C GLU A 39 39.45 -24.52 -18.25
N SER A 40 39.15 -25.66 -18.86
CA SER A 40 37.83 -26.30 -18.96
C SER A 40 37.57 -27.20 -17.76
N VAL A 41 36.37 -27.19 -17.17
CA VAL A 41 35.70 -28.43 -16.70
C VAL A 41 34.16 -28.25 -16.71
N ALA A 42 33.53 -29.13 -17.49
CA ALA A 42 32.21 -29.75 -17.43
C ALA A 42 31.01 -29.09 -16.72
N ALA A 43 29.95 -28.93 -17.51
CA ALA A 43 28.57 -28.79 -17.09
C ALA A 43 28.03 -30.05 -16.40
N ILE A 44 27.22 -29.87 -15.36
CA ILE A 44 26.32 -30.89 -14.84
C ILE A 44 24.91 -30.30 -14.83
N SER A 45 24.04 -30.92 -15.61
CA SER A 45 22.60 -30.70 -15.68
C SER A 45 21.93 -31.34 -14.46
N SER A 46 21.08 -30.61 -13.76
CA SER A 46 20.12 -31.18 -12.81
C SER A 46 18.70 -31.00 -13.35
N GLY A 47 18.19 -32.04 -13.99
CA GLY A 47 16.75 -32.23 -14.18
C GLY A 47 16.07 -32.71 -12.89
N PRO A 48 14.73 -32.66 -12.82
CA PRO A 48 13.97 -32.88 -11.60
C PRO A 48 13.81 -34.37 -11.27
N LEU A 49 13.84 -34.71 -9.99
CA LEU A 49 13.55 -36.06 -9.47
C LEU A 49 12.05 -36.22 -9.16
N PRO A 50 11.48 -37.43 -9.36
CA PRO A 50 10.08 -37.72 -9.14
C PRO A 50 9.80 -38.07 -7.67
N PHE A 51 8.59 -37.79 -7.19
CA PHE A 51 8.08 -38.33 -5.93
C PHE A 51 6.78 -39.09 -6.21
N ASP A 52 6.85 -40.40 -6.01
CA ASP A 52 5.71 -41.30 -5.92
C ASP A 52 5.15 -41.34 -4.49
N THR A 53 3.84 -41.54 -4.44
CA THR A 53 2.94 -41.74 -3.30
C THR A 53 3.29 -42.89 -2.36
N GLU A 54 3.16 -42.64 -1.05
CA GLU A 54 2.60 -43.62 -0.10
C GLU A 54 1.71 -42.90 0.93
N MET A 55 0.46 -43.37 1.03
CA MET A 55 -0.52 -42.95 2.04
C MET A 55 -0.17 -43.58 3.38
N GLY A 56 -0.01 -42.76 4.41
CA GLY A 56 0.04 -43.14 5.82
C GLY A 56 -1.15 -42.56 6.57
N ASP A 57 -1.72 -43.36 7.46
CA ASP A 57 -3.01 -43.19 8.12
C ASP A 57 -3.24 -41.84 8.82
N VAL A 58 -4.43 -41.28 8.62
CA VAL A 58 -4.93 -40.10 9.34
C VAL A 58 -5.58 -40.57 10.64
N GLU A 59 -4.94 -40.32 11.78
CA GLU A 59 -5.61 -40.39 13.07
C GLU A 59 -6.70 -39.31 13.17
N THR A 60 -7.93 -39.76 13.30
CA THR A 60 -9.11 -38.95 13.61
C THR A 60 -9.00 -38.31 14.99
N VAL A 61 -8.78 -37.00 15.05
CA VAL A 61 -8.99 -36.22 16.28
C VAL A 61 -10.48 -35.94 16.43
N HIS A 62 -11.09 -36.58 17.43
CA HIS A 62 -12.47 -36.38 17.85
C HIS A 62 -12.75 -34.90 18.18
N ARG A 63 -13.75 -34.32 17.50
CA ARG A 63 -14.42 -33.09 17.93
C ARG A 63 -15.53 -33.47 18.92
N GLU A 64 -15.43 -32.97 20.16
CA GLU A 64 -16.54 -32.95 21.12
C GLU A 64 -17.66 -32.05 20.60
N PRO A 65 -18.95 -32.40 20.80
CA PRO A 65 -20.08 -31.60 20.35
C PRO A 65 -20.26 -30.36 21.23
N PHE A 66 -20.45 -29.19 20.60
CA PHE A 66 -20.84 -27.97 21.28
C PHE A 66 -22.29 -28.08 21.78
N ASP A 67 -22.48 -27.98 23.10
CA ASP A 67 -23.78 -27.86 23.73
C ASP A 67 -24.47 -26.53 23.35
N ALA A 68 -25.77 -26.63 23.05
CA ALA A 68 -26.64 -25.53 22.67
C ALA A 68 -26.87 -24.55 23.84
N VAL A 69 -26.69 -23.26 23.57
CA VAL A 69 -27.04 -22.17 24.50
C VAL A 69 -28.54 -21.85 24.35
N PRO A 70 -29.35 -21.74 25.43
CA PRO A 70 -30.78 -21.47 25.34
C PRO A 70 -31.09 -20.04 24.86
N VAL A 71 -32.02 -19.93 23.92
CA VAL A 71 -32.61 -18.65 23.45
C VAL A 71 -33.59 -18.13 24.51
N GLY A 72 -33.29 -16.95 25.06
CA GLY A 72 -34.21 -16.18 25.91
C GLY A 72 -35.26 -15.42 25.08
N PRO A 73 -36.41 -15.04 25.67
CA PRO A 73 -37.56 -14.53 24.92
C PRO A 73 -37.37 -13.09 24.42
N GLU A 74 -37.90 -12.82 23.22
CA GLU A 74 -37.99 -11.49 22.61
C GLU A 74 -38.80 -10.50 23.46
N PRO A 75 -38.41 -9.22 23.56
CA PRO A 75 -39.28 -8.17 24.07
C PRO A 75 -40.12 -7.54 22.94
N ALA A 76 -41.40 -7.37 23.27
CA ALA A 76 -42.48 -6.90 22.42
C ALA A 76 -42.36 -5.43 21.94
N SER A 77 -43.01 -5.17 20.80
CA SER A 77 -43.27 -3.85 20.26
C SER A 77 -44.20 -3.02 21.16
N SER A 78 -43.80 -1.79 21.48
CA SER A 78 -44.71 -0.72 21.89
C SER A 78 -44.25 0.60 21.29
N GLY A 79 -45.16 1.28 20.61
CA GLY A 79 -44.92 2.60 20.05
C GLY A 79 -45.10 3.73 21.07
N VAL A 80 -44.61 4.91 20.69
CA VAL A 80 -45.30 6.22 20.69
C VAL A 80 -44.39 7.40 21.12
N SER A 81 -44.40 8.43 20.26
CA SER A 81 -44.21 9.90 20.45
C SER A 81 -42.85 10.54 20.77
N ILE A 82 -42.65 11.68 20.08
CA ILE A 82 -41.53 12.63 20.08
C ILE A 82 -41.65 13.62 21.25
N GLU A 83 -40.53 13.95 21.90
CA GLU A 83 -40.30 15.25 22.55
C GLU A 83 -38.93 15.84 22.15
N HIS A 84 -38.89 17.17 21.96
CA HIS A 84 -37.69 17.96 21.69
C HIS A 84 -36.93 18.27 22.99
N GLY A 85 -35.60 18.15 22.97
CA GLY A 85 -34.72 18.63 24.04
C GLY A 85 -33.28 18.85 23.55
N HIS A 86 -32.75 20.05 23.79
CA HIS A 86 -31.40 20.51 23.43
C HIS A 86 -30.26 19.71 24.09
N GLY A 87 -29.15 19.54 23.35
CA GLY A 87 -27.80 19.46 23.91
C GLY A 87 -27.09 18.12 23.76
N SER A 88 -26.24 18.02 22.74
CA SER A 88 -24.99 17.23 22.67
C SER A 88 -24.73 16.83 21.21
N GLU A 89 -24.01 17.67 20.45
CA GLU A 89 -23.36 17.19 19.23
C GLU A 89 -22.21 16.26 19.65
N VAL A 90 -22.55 14.98 19.79
CA VAL A 90 -21.67 13.92 19.31
C VAL A 90 -21.38 14.30 17.86
N VAL A 91 -20.11 14.50 17.48
CA VAL A 91 -19.75 14.48 16.04
C VAL A 91 -19.87 13.03 15.62
N GLY A 92 -21.13 12.61 15.46
CA GLY A 92 -21.52 11.26 15.13
C GLY A 92 -21.18 11.01 13.69
N PHE A 93 -20.50 9.89 13.44
CA PHE A 93 -20.60 9.20 12.17
C PHE A 93 -22.08 8.93 11.90
N GLY A 94 -22.71 9.83 11.13
CA GLY A 94 -23.94 9.48 10.44
C GLY A 94 -23.64 8.41 9.39
N PRO A 95 -24.63 7.62 8.96
CA PRO A 95 -24.44 6.77 7.79
C PRO A 95 -24.25 7.70 6.59
N THR A 96 -23.04 7.80 6.03
CA THR A 96 -22.82 8.68 4.87
C THR A 96 -22.13 7.93 3.76
N SER A 97 -22.89 7.74 2.70
CA SER A 97 -22.58 7.41 1.31
C SER A 97 -21.42 8.17 0.63
N ARG A 98 -20.56 8.85 1.40
CA ARG A 98 -19.43 9.64 0.93
C ARG A 98 -18.23 8.74 0.64
N LYS A 99 -17.55 9.03 -0.47
CA LYS A 99 -16.48 8.19 -1.00
C LYS A 99 -15.11 8.64 -0.55
N LYS A 100 -14.20 7.68 -0.36
CA LYS A 100 -12.79 7.92 -0.09
C LYS A 100 -12.02 7.98 -1.41
N ASN A 101 -11.19 9.01 -1.59
CA ASN A 101 -10.25 9.11 -2.71
C ASN A 101 -8.85 9.05 -2.10
N VAL A 102 -8.27 7.85 -2.14
CA VAL A 102 -7.07 7.50 -1.39
C VAL A 102 -5.88 7.42 -2.34
N VAL A 103 -4.70 7.88 -1.95
CA VAL A 103 -3.49 7.75 -2.79
C VAL A 103 -2.28 7.38 -1.94
N TYR A 104 -1.46 6.46 -2.45
CA TYR A 104 -0.13 6.21 -1.90
C TYR A 104 0.84 7.29 -2.38
N TYR A 105 1.59 7.86 -1.45
CA TYR A 105 2.77 8.68 -1.72
C TYR A 105 3.98 7.91 -1.21
N ALA A 106 4.84 7.47 -2.12
CA ALA A 106 6.07 6.80 -1.73
C ALA A 106 7.17 7.82 -1.43
N ASP A 107 7.86 7.69 -0.29
CA ASP A 107 8.97 8.56 0.14
C ASP A 107 10.07 8.66 -0.93
N TRP A 108 10.38 7.55 -1.61
CA TRP A 108 11.38 7.48 -2.67
C TRP A 108 10.97 8.22 -3.96
N SER A 109 9.72 8.69 -4.06
CA SER A 109 9.26 9.47 -5.22
C SER A 109 10.00 10.79 -5.37
N ILE A 110 10.64 11.29 -4.31
CA ILE A 110 11.46 12.52 -4.36
C ILE A 110 12.76 12.38 -5.17
N TYR A 111 13.14 11.14 -5.54
CA TYR A 111 14.36 10.83 -6.27
C TYR A 111 14.09 10.72 -7.77
N ASP A 112 14.13 9.51 -8.34
CA ASP A 112 14.05 9.29 -9.79
C ASP A 112 12.69 9.67 -10.38
N ALA A 113 11.61 9.55 -9.60
CA ALA A 113 10.30 10.01 -10.03
C ALA A 113 10.16 11.54 -10.01
N ALA A 114 11.09 12.25 -9.34
CA ALA A 114 11.12 13.70 -9.17
C ALA A 114 9.75 14.30 -8.76
N PHE A 115 9.04 13.61 -7.86
CA PHE A 115 7.71 13.97 -7.42
C PHE A 115 7.69 14.30 -5.93
N LEU A 116 7.39 15.55 -5.63
CA LEU A 116 7.35 16.10 -4.28
C LEU A 116 5.91 16.17 -3.74
N PRO A 117 5.69 16.17 -2.41
CA PRO A 117 4.34 16.20 -1.86
C PRO A 117 3.52 17.40 -2.35
N GLN A 118 4.13 18.56 -2.60
CA GLN A 118 3.45 19.76 -3.05
C GLN A 118 2.79 19.62 -4.44
N GLN A 119 3.14 18.58 -5.20
CA GLN A 119 2.53 18.26 -6.49
C GLN A 119 1.24 17.42 -6.34
N LEU A 120 0.91 16.94 -5.14
CA LEU A 120 -0.30 16.19 -4.88
C LEU A 120 -1.56 17.04 -5.15
N PRO A 121 -2.60 16.46 -5.78
CA PRO A 121 -3.91 17.12 -5.93
C PRO A 121 -4.70 17.09 -4.61
N ALA A 122 -4.18 17.74 -3.57
CA ALA A 122 -4.68 17.64 -2.18
C ALA A 122 -6.15 18.09 -1.99
N GLU A 123 -6.69 18.91 -2.89
CA GLU A 123 -8.11 19.26 -2.90
C GLU A 123 -9.01 18.05 -3.23
N ASP A 124 -8.53 17.15 -4.10
CA ASP A 124 -9.28 16.01 -4.62
C ASP A 124 -8.99 14.70 -3.83
N ILE A 125 -8.01 14.72 -2.92
CA ILE A 125 -7.62 13.58 -2.08
C ILE A 125 -8.31 13.68 -0.72
N THR A 126 -8.87 12.56 -0.22
CA THR A 126 -9.39 12.49 1.15
C THR A 126 -8.46 11.77 2.10
N HIS A 127 -7.65 10.83 1.60
CA HIS A 127 -6.66 10.11 2.40
C HIS A 127 -5.36 9.96 1.60
N LEU A 128 -4.23 10.27 2.24
CA LEU A 128 -2.91 9.96 1.72
C LEU A 128 -2.28 8.86 2.58
N LEU A 129 -1.70 7.86 1.94
CA LEU A 129 -0.96 6.79 2.58
C LEU A 129 0.52 7.04 2.33
N TYR A 130 1.26 7.40 3.38
CA TYR A 130 2.70 7.67 3.31
C TYR A 130 3.45 6.35 3.36
N ALA A 131 4.01 5.93 2.22
CA ALA A 131 4.66 4.65 2.02
C ALA A 131 6.20 4.80 1.96
N PHE A 132 7.00 3.92 2.56
CA PHE A 132 6.63 2.95 3.58
C PHE A 132 7.49 3.13 4.81
N ALA A 133 6.88 2.99 5.99
CA ALA A 133 7.62 2.68 7.19
C ALA A 133 8.07 1.21 7.17
N GLY A 134 9.26 0.98 7.71
CA GLY A 134 9.89 -0.32 7.81
C GLY A 134 9.53 -1.04 9.11
N ILE A 135 9.93 -2.31 9.18
CA ILE A 135 9.79 -3.17 10.36
C ILE A 135 11.16 -3.76 10.71
N GLU A 136 11.62 -3.48 11.93
CA GLU A 136 12.87 -4.01 12.48
C GLU A 136 12.74 -5.48 12.91
N ASP A 137 13.87 -6.14 13.15
CA ASP A 137 13.90 -7.57 13.52
C ASP A 137 13.15 -7.90 14.83
N ASP A 138 12.98 -6.91 15.72
CA ASP A 138 12.21 -7.06 16.96
C ASP A 138 10.72 -6.70 16.82
N GLY A 139 10.29 -6.31 15.62
CA GLY A 139 8.93 -5.88 15.28
C GLY A 139 8.68 -4.38 15.45
N SER A 140 9.70 -3.56 15.75
CA SER A 140 9.54 -2.10 15.83
C SER A 140 9.31 -1.46 14.46
N VAL A 141 8.41 -0.48 14.40
CA VAL A 141 8.15 0.33 13.19
C VAL A 141 9.03 1.56 13.17
N VAL A 142 9.69 1.80 12.03
CA VAL A 142 10.71 2.85 11.85
C VAL A 142 10.60 3.53 10.48
N SER A 143 11.18 4.72 10.34
CA SER A 143 11.49 5.32 9.04
C SER A 143 12.54 4.49 8.30
N MET A 144 12.36 4.26 7.01
CA MET A 144 13.35 3.58 6.16
C MET A 144 14.33 4.53 5.50
N ASP A 145 13.91 5.77 5.24
CA ASP A 145 14.73 6.82 4.66
C ASP A 145 14.56 8.14 5.44
N PRO A 146 15.23 8.29 6.61
CA PRO A 146 15.13 9.52 7.40
C PRO A 146 15.54 10.77 6.62
N TRP A 147 16.39 10.63 5.59
CA TRP A 147 16.77 11.75 4.75
C TRP A 147 15.57 12.25 3.94
N ALA A 148 14.86 11.36 3.23
CA ALA A 148 13.64 11.71 2.52
C ALA A 148 12.52 12.17 3.46
N ASP A 149 12.35 11.47 4.57
CA ASP A 149 11.23 11.61 5.50
C ASP A 149 11.34 12.88 6.34
N GLU A 150 12.49 13.08 6.98
CA GLU A 150 12.63 14.00 8.12
C GLU A 150 13.68 15.11 7.91
N GLU A 151 14.67 14.93 7.03
CA GLU A 151 15.84 15.83 6.99
C GLU A 151 15.86 16.74 5.75
N LYS A 152 15.49 16.23 4.57
CA LYS A 152 15.67 16.95 3.31
C LYS A 152 14.81 18.21 3.26
N MET A 153 15.45 19.34 3.00
CA MET A 153 14.73 20.60 2.81
C MET A 153 14.02 20.62 1.45
N LEU A 154 12.72 20.35 1.45
CA LEU A 154 11.88 20.37 0.26
C LEU A 154 11.23 21.75 0.08
N SER A 155 11.92 22.65 -0.59
CA SER A 155 11.38 23.96 -0.99
C SER A 155 11.06 24.01 -2.49
N VAL A 156 9.88 24.54 -2.84
CA VAL A 156 9.59 24.95 -4.22
C VAL A 156 9.96 26.43 -4.37
N PRO A 157 10.70 26.86 -5.41
CA PRO A 157 10.87 28.28 -5.69
C PRO A 157 9.52 28.98 -5.83
N GLY A 158 9.24 29.98 -4.98
CA GLY A 158 7.98 30.73 -5.00
C GLY A 158 6.77 30.06 -4.35
N GLY A 159 6.92 28.85 -3.80
CA GLY A 159 5.92 28.27 -2.90
C GLY A 159 6.00 28.93 -1.51
N PRO A 160 4.99 28.76 -0.63
CA PRO A 160 5.13 29.12 0.77
C PRO A 160 6.15 28.18 1.42
N GLY A 161 7.43 28.47 1.22
CA GLY A 161 8.48 28.00 2.10
C GLY A 161 8.26 28.65 3.47
N ARG A 162 8.47 27.88 4.52
CA ARG A 162 8.53 28.44 5.86
C ARG A 162 9.59 29.56 5.83
N ASN A 163 9.21 30.78 6.24
CA ASN A 163 10.20 31.81 6.53
C ASN A 163 11.14 31.23 7.60
N ASP A 164 12.40 31.07 7.18
CA ASP A 164 13.66 30.65 7.81
C ASP A 164 13.89 30.64 9.33
N THR A 165 12.89 30.76 10.21
CA THR A 165 13.09 30.51 11.65
C THR A 165 13.07 29.00 11.92
N GLN A 166 14.22 28.37 11.67
CA GLN A 166 14.55 26.98 11.99
C GLN A 166 14.50 26.78 13.51
N GLY A 167 13.52 26.01 13.99
CA GLY A 167 13.59 25.47 15.34
C GLY A 167 14.58 24.30 15.35
N LEU A 168 15.49 24.24 16.33
CA LEU A 168 16.50 23.17 16.45
C LEU A 168 15.93 21.73 16.48
N ASN A 169 14.62 21.58 16.71
CA ASN A 169 13.92 20.30 16.81
C ASN A 169 12.71 20.24 15.86
N ASP A 170 12.77 20.84 14.68
CA ASP A 170 11.71 20.71 13.67
C ASP A 170 11.95 19.48 12.78
N VAL A 171 10.86 18.87 12.28
CA VAL A 171 10.94 17.90 11.17
C VAL A 171 10.93 18.64 9.84
N HIS A 172 11.64 18.09 8.86
CA HIS A 172 11.66 18.52 7.46
C HIS A 172 11.18 17.39 6.55
N GLY A 173 11.84 17.19 5.41
CA GLY A 173 11.54 16.12 4.47
C GLY A 173 10.11 16.16 3.93
N ALA A 174 9.67 15.02 3.41
CA ALA A 174 8.31 14.85 2.95
C ALA A 174 7.30 14.87 4.10
N VAL A 175 7.69 14.49 5.33
CA VAL A 175 6.82 14.56 6.51
C VAL A 175 6.34 15.99 6.77
N GLU A 176 7.25 16.98 6.77
CA GLU A 176 6.86 18.39 6.95
C GLU A 176 5.90 18.84 5.85
N GLN A 177 6.19 18.49 4.58
CA GLN A 177 5.37 18.94 3.45
C GLN A 177 3.97 18.32 3.44
N VAL A 178 3.86 17.03 3.78
CA VAL A 178 2.58 16.34 3.93
C VAL A 178 1.78 16.96 5.08
N PHE A 179 2.42 17.24 6.22
CA PHE A 179 1.75 17.91 7.33
C PHE A 179 1.27 19.33 6.96
N LEU A 180 2.05 20.09 6.17
CA LEU A 180 1.64 21.40 5.67
C LEU A 180 0.46 21.33 4.68
N LEU A 181 0.35 20.28 3.87
CA LEU A 181 -0.83 20.03 3.04
C LEU A 181 -2.04 19.73 3.91
N LYS A 182 -1.87 18.85 4.89
CA LYS A 182 -2.90 18.50 5.87
C LYS A 182 -3.43 19.71 6.64
N LYS A 183 -2.57 20.66 7.02
CA LYS A 183 -2.99 21.94 7.63
C LYS A 183 -3.89 22.76 6.69
N ARG A 184 -3.56 22.80 5.40
CA ARG A 184 -4.30 23.57 4.38
C ARG A 184 -5.60 22.90 3.96
N HIS A 185 -5.60 21.58 3.84
CA HIS A 185 -6.72 20.76 3.37
C HIS A 185 -7.26 19.93 4.53
N ARG A 186 -8.14 20.55 5.33
CA ARG A 186 -8.61 19.96 6.59
C ARG A 186 -9.45 18.67 6.43
N HIS A 187 -9.92 18.36 5.23
CA HIS A 187 -10.60 17.10 4.90
C HIS A 187 -9.64 15.94 4.60
N MET A 188 -8.37 16.24 4.30
CA MET A 188 -7.35 15.28 3.90
C MET A 188 -6.73 14.64 5.14
N LYS A 189 -6.92 13.34 5.32
CA LYS A 189 -6.26 12.53 6.35
C LYS A 189 -4.95 11.96 5.79
N THR A 190 -3.96 11.76 6.64
CA THR A 190 -2.65 11.21 6.23
C THR A 190 -2.32 10.01 7.11
N LEU A 191 -2.08 8.83 6.56
CA LEU A 191 -1.81 7.62 7.31
C LEU A 191 -0.37 7.15 7.06
N LEU A 192 0.22 6.51 8.07
CA LEU A 192 1.50 5.82 7.93
C LEU A 192 1.24 4.44 7.31
N SER A 193 1.73 4.18 6.09
CA SER A 193 1.68 2.82 5.55
C SER A 193 2.94 2.05 5.92
N ILE A 194 2.76 0.86 6.48
CA ILE A 194 3.82 0.05 7.10
C ILE A 194 3.92 -1.27 6.36
N GLY A 195 5.12 -1.60 5.89
CA GLY A 195 5.38 -2.85 5.19
C GLY A 195 5.61 -2.67 3.69
N GLY A 196 4.64 -3.10 2.89
CA GLY A 196 4.73 -3.22 1.44
C GLY A 196 5.44 -4.50 0.99
N TRP A 197 5.46 -4.74 -0.32
CA TRP A 197 6.06 -5.92 -0.95
C TRP A 197 7.43 -6.29 -0.38
N ASN A 198 8.40 -5.37 -0.38
CA ASN A 198 9.79 -5.67 0.00
C ASN A 198 9.94 -6.12 1.47
N MET A 199 9.23 -5.48 2.40
CA MET A 199 9.26 -5.87 3.81
C MET A 199 8.53 -7.19 4.05
N SER A 200 7.45 -7.43 3.30
CA SER A 200 6.70 -8.67 3.37
C SER A 200 7.53 -9.86 2.87
N GLN A 201 8.16 -9.74 1.70
CA GLN A 201 8.98 -10.81 1.12
C GLN A 201 10.27 -11.08 1.91
N SER A 202 10.78 -10.09 2.66
CA SER A 202 11.94 -10.28 3.54
C SER A 202 11.60 -10.89 4.90
N GLY A 203 10.33 -11.27 5.13
CA GLY A 203 9.90 -11.96 6.34
C GLY A 203 9.77 -11.07 7.57
N LYS A 204 9.77 -9.73 7.41
CA LYS A 204 9.77 -8.79 8.54
C LYS A 204 8.47 -8.78 9.34
N PHE A 205 7.38 -9.31 8.77
CA PHE A 205 6.14 -9.54 9.52
C PHE A 205 6.22 -10.75 10.46
N ALA A 206 7.13 -11.70 10.25
CA ALA A 206 7.22 -12.90 11.10
C ALA A 206 7.42 -12.61 12.60
N PRO A 207 8.37 -11.76 13.05
CA PRO A 207 8.53 -11.43 14.48
C PRO A 207 7.29 -10.73 15.06
N VAL A 208 6.57 -9.98 14.22
CA VAL A 208 5.33 -9.28 14.58
C VAL A 208 4.19 -10.27 14.77
N LEU A 209 3.94 -11.16 13.80
CA LEU A 209 2.76 -12.04 13.81
C LEU A 209 2.89 -13.20 14.80
N ASN A 210 4.11 -13.69 15.05
CA ASN A 210 4.33 -14.92 15.82
C ASN A 210 4.32 -14.76 17.35
N THR A 211 4.41 -13.53 17.88
CA THR A 211 4.51 -13.30 19.33
C THR A 211 3.61 -12.16 19.78
N ASN A 212 3.13 -12.22 21.02
CA ASN A 212 2.32 -11.15 21.58
C ASN A 212 3.15 -9.88 21.82
N GLU A 213 4.39 -10.05 22.27
CA GLU A 213 5.35 -8.98 22.52
C GLU A 213 5.70 -8.24 21.22
N GLY A 214 5.89 -8.97 20.11
CA GLY A 214 6.14 -8.40 18.79
C GLY A 214 4.97 -7.54 18.30
N ARG A 215 3.73 -8.03 18.40
CA ARG A 215 2.53 -7.25 18.04
C ARG A 215 2.38 -5.98 18.87
N ILE A 216 2.57 -6.07 20.19
CA ILE A 216 2.48 -4.92 21.09
C ILE A 216 3.58 -3.89 20.75
N ARG A 217 4.80 -4.36 20.45
CA ARG A 217 5.90 -3.48 20.07
C ARG A 217 5.62 -2.77 18.75
N PHE A 218 5.17 -3.51 17.74
CA PHE A 218 4.75 -2.96 16.45
C PHE A 218 3.71 -1.87 16.65
N ALA A 219 2.60 -2.19 17.34
CA ALA A 219 1.50 -1.24 17.53
C ALA A 219 1.96 0.04 18.25
N LYS A 220 2.76 -0.09 19.32
CA LYS A 220 3.25 1.06 20.08
C LYS A 220 4.21 1.94 19.28
N THR A 221 5.15 1.33 18.56
CA THR A 221 6.15 2.06 17.77
C THR A 221 5.52 2.72 16.53
N ALA A 222 4.55 2.06 15.89
CA ALA A 222 3.73 2.62 14.83
C ALA A 222 2.97 3.87 15.28
N VAL A 223 2.27 3.79 16.43
CA VAL A 223 1.53 4.93 17.01
C VAL A 223 2.48 6.05 17.43
N ASN A 224 3.66 5.73 17.94
CA ASN A 224 4.67 6.74 18.26
C ASN A 224 5.16 7.48 16.99
N LEU A 225 5.43 6.76 15.91
CA LEU A 225 5.85 7.37 14.64
C LEU A 225 4.72 8.22 14.03
N LEU A 226 3.48 7.68 14.01
CA LEU A 226 2.26 8.42 13.64
C LEU A 226 2.15 9.74 14.39
N ALA A 227 2.34 9.71 15.72
CA ALA A 227 2.20 10.89 16.54
C ALA A 227 3.32 11.90 16.31
N ASN A 228 4.55 11.43 16.10
CA ASN A 228 5.70 12.29 15.79
C ASN A 228 5.52 12.99 14.45
N TRP A 229 5.06 12.27 13.43
CA TRP A 229 4.85 12.78 12.07
C TRP A 229 3.52 13.51 11.87
N GLY A 230 2.64 13.47 12.88
CA GLY A 230 1.36 14.17 12.85
C GLY A 230 0.35 13.53 11.89
N LEU A 231 0.25 12.19 11.90
CA LEU A 231 -0.60 11.40 11.01
C LEU A 231 -1.94 11.00 11.67
N ASP A 232 -2.96 10.73 10.86
CA ASP A 232 -4.36 10.44 11.23
C ASP A 232 -4.67 8.95 11.38
N GLY A 233 -3.71 8.07 11.12
CA GLY A 233 -3.91 6.64 11.21
C GLY A 233 -2.71 5.84 10.70
N ILE A 234 -2.87 4.52 10.71
CA ILE A 234 -1.89 3.58 10.18
C ILE A 234 -2.57 2.65 9.17
N ASP A 235 -1.82 2.29 8.14
CA ASP A 235 -2.17 1.35 7.09
C ASP A 235 -1.18 0.18 7.15
N ILE A 236 -1.67 -1.05 7.21
CA ILE A 236 -0.80 -2.23 7.23
C ILE A 236 -0.83 -2.89 5.87
N ASP A 237 0.33 -2.94 5.22
CA ASP A 237 0.50 -3.59 3.92
C ASP A 237 1.38 -4.83 4.08
N TYR A 238 0.72 -5.97 4.37
CA TYR A 238 1.36 -7.28 4.45
C TYR A 238 1.00 -8.14 3.25
N GLU A 239 2.01 -8.43 2.43
CA GLU A 239 1.88 -9.15 1.16
C GLU A 239 2.60 -10.50 1.20
N TYR A 240 1.99 -11.59 1.65
CA TYR A 240 0.63 -11.77 2.13
C TYR A 240 0.65 -12.79 3.28
N PRO A 241 -0.40 -12.87 4.12
CA PRO A 241 -0.61 -14.07 4.92
C PRO A 241 -0.68 -15.30 4.02
N ILE A 242 0.19 -16.29 4.23
CA ILE A 242 0.30 -17.48 3.36
C ILE A 242 -0.35 -18.75 3.93
N ASN A 243 -0.85 -18.69 5.17
CA ASN A 243 -1.51 -19.80 5.85
C ASN A 243 -2.44 -19.30 6.97
N GLU A 244 -3.26 -20.19 7.53
CA GLU A 244 -4.21 -19.88 8.59
C GLU A 244 -3.55 -19.29 9.85
N ARG A 245 -2.34 -19.77 10.21
CA ARG A 245 -1.62 -19.26 11.39
C ARG A 245 -1.24 -17.78 11.23
N GLU A 246 -0.73 -17.41 10.06
CA GLU A 246 -0.40 -16.01 9.76
C GLU A 246 -1.65 -15.14 9.65
N ALA A 247 -2.75 -15.67 9.09
CA ALA A 247 -4.02 -14.96 9.05
C ALA A 247 -4.54 -14.65 10.47
N VAL A 248 -4.50 -15.62 11.39
CA VAL A 248 -4.82 -15.38 12.82
C VAL A 248 -3.88 -14.35 13.44
N GLY A 249 -2.57 -14.47 13.19
CA GLY A 249 -1.58 -13.50 13.65
C GLY A 249 -1.87 -12.07 13.13
N PHE A 250 -2.38 -11.95 11.91
CA PHE A 250 -2.75 -10.68 11.30
C PHE A 250 -4.00 -10.08 11.97
N VAL A 251 -5.01 -10.88 12.27
CA VAL A 251 -6.16 -10.42 13.08
C VAL A 251 -5.70 -9.90 14.44
N ASP A 252 -4.82 -10.64 15.11
CA ASP A 252 -4.29 -10.26 16.41
C ASP A 252 -3.48 -8.96 16.34
N LEU A 253 -2.70 -8.77 15.26
CA LEU A 253 -1.95 -7.54 15.02
C LEU A 253 -2.89 -6.33 14.88
N LEU A 254 -3.94 -6.47 14.07
CA LEU A 254 -4.93 -5.41 13.86
C LEU A 254 -5.66 -5.05 15.15
N ARG A 255 -5.98 -6.04 15.99
CA ARG A 255 -6.54 -5.80 17.32
C ARG A 255 -5.60 -4.97 18.20
N GLU A 256 -4.31 -5.33 18.27
CA GLU A 256 -3.34 -4.57 19.08
C GLU A 256 -3.11 -3.16 18.52
N CYS A 257 -3.12 -2.99 17.20
CA CYS A 257 -3.05 -1.69 16.54
C CYS A 257 -4.25 -0.81 16.88
N ARG A 258 -5.47 -1.33 16.75
CA ARG A 258 -6.72 -0.62 17.10
C ARG A 258 -6.69 -0.16 18.55
N LYS A 259 -6.30 -1.06 19.47
CA LYS A 259 -6.14 -0.77 20.89
C LYS A 259 -5.14 0.36 21.15
N ALA A 260 -3.95 0.31 20.53
CA ALA A 260 -2.91 1.32 20.73
C ALA A 260 -3.35 2.72 20.22
N LEU A 261 -4.08 2.78 19.11
CA LEU A 261 -4.65 4.03 18.57
C LEU A 261 -5.70 4.62 19.52
N ASP A 262 -6.59 3.78 20.06
CA ASP A 262 -7.65 4.22 20.99
C ASP A 262 -7.07 4.68 22.34
N GLU A 263 -6.06 3.96 22.84
CA GLU A 263 -5.30 4.34 24.02
C GLU A 263 -4.61 5.69 23.82
N TYR A 264 -3.99 5.92 22.65
CA TYR A 264 -3.37 7.20 22.32
C TYR A 264 -4.38 8.35 22.34
N ALA A 265 -5.52 8.22 21.64
CA ALA A 265 -6.57 9.24 21.65
C ALA A 265 -7.04 9.56 23.08
N SER A 266 -7.27 8.52 23.89
CA SER A 266 -7.69 8.66 25.29
C SER A 266 -6.64 9.37 26.16
N LEU A 267 -5.37 8.99 26.07
CA LEU A 267 -4.27 9.56 26.85
C LEU A 267 -4.08 11.06 26.61
N HIS A 268 -4.39 11.54 25.40
CA HIS A 268 -4.29 12.96 25.05
C HIS A 268 -5.64 13.69 25.07
N ASN A 269 -6.68 13.07 25.63
CA ASN A 269 -8.02 13.62 25.74
C ASN A 269 -8.58 14.09 24.38
N GLN A 270 -8.25 13.36 23.32
CA GLN A 270 -8.71 13.59 21.96
C GLN A 270 -9.97 12.77 21.72
N ARG A 271 -11.06 13.44 21.32
CA ARG A 271 -12.25 12.78 20.78
C ARG A 271 -12.08 12.55 19.29
N TYR A 272 -11.04 11.81 18.93
CA TYR A 272 -10.65 11.56 17.55
C TYR A 272 -10.49 10.07 17.31
N HIS A 273 -11.10 9.59 16.23
CA HIS A 273 -10.95 8.21 15.79
C HIS A 273 -9.79 8.14 14.80
N TYR A 274 -8.62 7.71 15.27
CA TYR A 274 -7.49 7.45 14.38
C TYR A 274 -7.78 6.22 13.51
N LEU A 275 -7.44 6.31 12.23
CA LEU A 275 -7.79 5.29 11.25
C LEU A 275 -6.86 4.08 11.32
N LEU A 276 -7.42 2.89 11.12
CA LEU A 276 -6.67 1.66 10.87
C LEU A 276 -7.14 1.05 9.55
N THR A 277 -6.24 0.92 8.59
CA THR A 277 -6.54 0.34 7.27
C THR A 277 -5.57 -0.78 6.93
N ALA A 278 -5.86 -1.52 5.87
CA ALA A 278 -4.92 -2.49 5.33
C ALA A 278 -5.02 -2.57 3.81
N ALA A 279 -3.86 -2.72 3.15
CA ALA A 279 -3.78 -3.17 1.77
C ALA A 279 -4.03 -4.68 1.71
N VAL A 280 -4.88 -5.10 0.77
CA VAL A 280 -5.26 -6.51 0.64
C VAL A 280 -5.28 -6.95 -0.81
N SER A 281 -4.93 -8.22 -1.03
CA SER A 281 -4.85 -8.80 -2.37
C SER A 281 -6.23 -8.92 -3.03
N ALA A 282 -6.27 -8.71 -4.34
CA ALA A 282 -7.42 -9.09 -5.17
C ALA A 282 -7.26 -10.48 -5.82
N ALA A 283 -6.26 -11.28 -5.43
CA ALA A 283 -6.08 -12.62 -5.96
C ALA A 283 -6.43 -13.71 -4.93
N GLN A 284 -7.29 -14.66 -5.36
CA GLN A 284 -7.91 -15.64 -4.47
C GLN A 284 -6.93 -16.51 -3.72
N GLN A 285 -5.76 -16.83 -4.32
CA GLN A 285 -4.75 -17.62 -3.65
C GLN A 285 -4.22 -16.98 -2.35
N HIS A 286 -4.35 -15.66 -2.19
CA HIS A 286 -3.92 -14.93 -1.00
C HIS A 286 -5.08 -14.70 -0.04
N TYR A 287 -6.20 -14.13 -0.52
CA TYR A 287 -7.28 -13.74 0.38
C TYR A 287 -8.09 -14.93 0.92
N LYS A 288 -7.97 -16.14 0.34
CA LYS A 288 -8.62 -17.36 0.85
C LYS A 288 -8.23 -17.74 2.29
N TRP A 289 -7.09 -17.24 2.77
CA TRP A 289 -6.62 -17.51 4.13
C TRP A 289 -7.21 -16.55 5.17
N LEU A 290 -7.74 -15.40 4.75
CA LEU A 290 -8.14 -14.33 5.65
C LEU A 290 -9.45 -14.66 6.38
N ASP A 291 -9.46 -14.49 7.70
CA ASP A 291 -10.70 -14.37 8.47
C ASP A 291 -11.27 -12.95 8.29
N MET A 292 -11.95 -12.73 7.17
CA MET A 292 -12.46 -11.41 6.78
C MET A 292 -13.43 -10.81 7.82
N PRO A 293 -14.41 -11.55 8.39
CA PRO A 293 -15.23 -11.05 9.47
C PRO A 293 -14.41 -10.61 10.69
N ALA A 294 -13.39 -11.38 11.09
CA ALA A 294 -12.60 -11.03 12.25
C ALA A 294 -11.75 -9.77 12.02
N ILE A 295 -11.19 -9.61 10.82
CA ILE A 295 -10.43 -8.44 10.39
C ILE A 295 -11.34 -7.20 10.30
N ASP A 296 -12.54 -7.34 9.72
CA ASP A 296 -13.43 -6.21 9.46
C ASP A 296 -13.83 -5.47 10.74
N ARG A 297 -13.83 -6.14 11.90
CA ARG A 297 -14.10 -5.51 13.20
C ARG A 297 -13.11 -4.40 13.58
N TYR A 298 -11.90 -4.42 13.02
CA TYR A 298 -10.83 -3.49 13.40
C TYR A 298 -10.52 -2.45 12.33
N LEU A 299 -10.71 -2.79 11.06
CA LEU A 299 -10.39 -1.89 9.95
C LEU A 299 -11.46 -0.82 9.74
N ASP A 300 -11.04 0.36 9.31
CA ASP A 300 -11.89 1.44 8.79
C ASP A 300 -12.08 1.34 7.28
N ALA A 301 -11.09 0.77 6.58
CA ALA A 301 -11.11 0.53 5.15
C ALA A 301 -10.18 -0.62 4.75
N TRP A 302 -10.55 -1.30 3.68
CA TRP A 302 -9.79 -2.32 2.97
C TRP A 302 -9.34 -1.73 1.63
N HIS A 303 -8.04 -1.49 1.48
CA HIS A 303 -7.44 -1.02 0.23
C HIS A 303 -7.20 -2.23 -0.68
N LEU A 304 -8.18 -2.58 -1.51
CA LEU A 304 -8.12 -3.74 -2.39
C LEU A 304 -7.17 -3.45 -3.56
N MET A 305 -6.03 -4.12 -3.60
CA MET A 305 -5.01 -3.99 -4.64
C MET A 305 -5.48 -4.66 -5.94
N ALA A 306 -6.39 -4.00 -6.63
CA ALA A 306 -7.05 -4.46 -7.85
C ALA A 306 -6.23 -4.16 -9.11
N TYR A 307 -4.94 -4.48 -9.04
CA TYR A 307 -3.94 -4.32 -10.08
C TYR A 307 -2.91 -5.44 -9.98
N ASP A 308 -1.90 -5.44 -10.86
CA ASP A 308 -0.88 -6.50 -10.96
C ASP A 308 -1.43 -7.90 -11.22
N TYR A 309 -2.53 -7.99 -11.97
CA TYR A 309 -3.07 -9.28 -12.44
C TYR A 309 -2.23 -9.94 -13.53
N ALA A 310 -1.37 -9.17 -14.18
CA ALA A 310 -0.47 -9.65 -15.22
C ALA A 310 0.88 -8.92 -15.15
N GLY A 311 1.98 -9.65 -15.25
CA GLY A 311 3.33 -9.09 -15.22
C GLY A 311 4.42 -10.03 -15.74
N SER A 312 5.68 -9.70 -15.46
CA SER A 312 6.85 -10.46 -15.92
C SER A 312 6.95 -11.89 -15.37
N TRP A 313 6.15 -12.21 -14.37
CA TRP A 313 6.07 -13.53 -13.73
C TRP A 313 5.12 -14.50 -14.45
N ASP A 314 4.38 -14.04 -15.45
CA ASP A 314 3.46 -14.86 -16.23
C ASP A 314 4.09 -15.39 -17.51
N ASP A 315 3.53 -16.48 -18.04
CA ASP A 315 3.89 -17.04 -19.36
C ASP A 315 3.24 -16.27 -20.53
N LEU A 316 2.11 -15.60 -20.26
CA LEU A 316 1.31 -14.90 -21.26
C LEU A 316 1.07 -13.46 -20.82
N SER A 317 1.09 -12.54 -21.78
CA SER A 317 0.63 -11.17 -21.59
C SER A 317 -0.83 -11.14 -21.13
N GLY A 318 -1.24 -10.08 -20.44
CA GLY A 318 -2.61 -9.96 -19.93
C GLY A 318 -2.95 -8.53 -19.57
N ASP A 319 -4.21 -8.29 -19.20
CA ASP A 319 -4.58 -7.02 -18.57
C ASP A 319 -4.20 -7.04 -17.10
N GLN A 320 -3.62 -5.95 -16.60
CA GLN A 320 -3.15 -5.92 -15.21
C GLN A 320 -4.23 -5.51 -14.20
N SER A 321 -5.35 -4.92 -14.63
CA SER A 321 -6.35 -4.30 -13.73
C SER A 321 -7.77 -4.35 -14.30
N ASN A 322 -8.11 -5.36 -15.12
CA ASN A 322 -9.46 -5.53 -15.67
C ASN A 322 -10.51 -5.75 -14.56
N VAL A 323 -11.69 -5.14 -14.71
CA VAL A 323 -12.77 -5.30 -13.72
C VAL A 323 -13.46 -6.64 -13.89
N PHE A 324 -13.80 -7.05 -15.12
CA PHE A 324 -14.51 -8.29 -15.39
C PHE A 324 -13.64 -9.30 -16.13
N HIS A 325 -14.08 -10.56 -16.11
CA HIS A 325 -13.47 -11.67 -16.85
C HIS A 325 -13.87 -11.64 -18.34
N ASP A 326 -12.91 -11.86 -19.24
CA ASP A 326 -13.13 -12.03 -20.68
C ASP A 326 -13.37 -13.51 -21.01
N ALA A 327 -14.64 -13.89 -21.22
CA ALA A 327 -14.99 -15.27 -21.58
C ALA A 327 -14.46 -15.69 -22.97
N THR A 328 -14.14 -14.74 -23.84
CA THR A 328 -13.63 -15.01 -25.20
C THR A 328 -12.11 -15.13 -25.24
N ASN A 329 -11.42 -14.57 -24.24
CA ASN A 329 -9.97 -14.67 -24.08
C ASN A 329 -9.61 -14.77 -22.58
N PRO A 330 -9.88 -15.90 -21.92
CA PRO A 330 -9.67 -16.03 -20.47
C PRO A 330 -8.20 -15.87 -20.06
N HIS A 331 -7.26 -16.16 -20.96
CA HIS A 331 -5.82 -15.96 -20.72
C HIS A 331 -5.43 -14.49 -20.54
N ARG A 332 -6.21 -13.56 -21.12
CA ARG A 332 -6.03 -12.11 -20.95
C ARG A 332 -6.43 -11.63 -19.55
N THR A 333 -7.41 -12.27 -18.93
CA THR A 333 -8.03 -11.86 -17.66
C THR A 333 -8.02 -13.00 -16.63
N ARG A 334 -6.81 -13.45 -16.24
CA ARG A 334 -6.64 -14.56 -15.29
C ARG A 334 -7.14 -14.25 -13.89
N ALA A 335 -7.16 -12.98 -13.53
CA ALA A 335 -7.82 -12.42 -12.37
C ALA A 335 -8.73 -11.26 -12.80
N ASN A 336 -9.67 -10.87 -11.95
CA ASN A 336 -10.55 -9.73 -12.21
C ASN A 336 -11.08 -9.16 -10.89
N SER A 337 -11.32 -7.85 -10.86
CA SER A 337 -11.74 -7.15 -9.64
C SER A 337 -13.17 -7.46 -9.20
N ASP A 338 -14.07 -7.82 -10.12
CA ASP A 338 -15.46 -8.15 -9.80
C ASP A 338 -15.56 -9.41 -8.93
N GLN A 339 -14.80 -10.45 -9.28
CA GLN A 339 -14.73 -11.67 -8.47
C GLN A 339 -14.21 -11.38 -7.06
N ALA A 340 -13.09 -10.65 -6.95
CA ALA A 340 -12.52 -10.30 -5.65
C ALA A 340 -13.51 -9.49 -4.78
N VAL A 341 -14.13 -8.46 -5.35
CA VAL A 341 -15.14 -7.66 -4.64
C VAL A 341 -16.30 -8.53 -4.17
N ASN A 342 -16.83 -9.41 -5.03
CA ASN A 342 -17.94 -10.28 -4.67
C ASN A 342 -17.54 -11.28 -3.57
N ASP A 343 -16.33 -11.83 -3.62
CA ASP A 343 -15.82 -12.77 -2.61
C ASP A 343 -15.69 -12.08 -1.24
N TYR A 344 -15.13 -10.87 -1.19
CA TYR A 344 -15.03 -10.10 0.06
C TYR A 344 -16.40 -9.78 0.66
N VAL A 345 -17.35 -9.36 -0.17
CA VAL A 345 -18.72 -9.07 0.27
C VAL A 345 -19.44 -10.35 0.72
N ALA A 346 -19.28 -11.45 0.00
CA ALA A 346 -19.86 -12.75 0.37
C ALA A 346 -19.27 -13.30 1.69
N ALA A 347 -18.00 -12.99 1.97
CA ALA A 347 -17.35 -13.30 3.24
C ALA A 347 -17.74 -12.35 4.39
N GLY A 348 -18.60 -11.36 4.15
CA GLY A 348 -19.18 -10.49 5.19
C GLY A 348 -18.53 -9.12 5.33
N VAL A 349 -17.59 -8.73 4.45
CA VAL A 349 -17.03 -7.37 4.45
C VAL A 349 -18.08 -6.37 3.96
N ASN A 350 -18.27 -5.29 4.70
CA ASN A 350 -19.15 -4.20 4.27
C ASN A 350 -18.60 -3.57 2.97
N PRO A 351 -19.37 -3.55 1.86
CA PRO A 351 -18.94 -2.93 0.61
C PRO A 351 -18.43 -1.50 0.77
N GLU A 352 -19.02 -0.69 1.66
CA GLU A 352 -18.61 0.70 1.91
C GLU A 352 -17.21 0.85 2.53
N LYS A 353 -16.62 -0.26 3.00
CA LYS A 353 -15.25 -0.30 3.51
C LYS A 353 -14.24 -0.78 2.46
N ILE A 354 -14.70 -1.36 1.35
CA ILE A 354 -13.83 -1.79 0.26
C ILE A 354 -13.52 -0.59 -0.62
N ILE A 355 -12.23 -0.28 -0.76
CA ILE A 355 -11.71 0.82 -1.57
C ILE A 355 -10.99 0.20 -2.77
N LEU A 356 -11.48 0.48 -3.97
CA LEU A 356 -11.01 -0.17 -5.20
C LEU A 356 -9.66 0.38 -5.65
N GLY A 357 -8.65 -0.48 -5.75
CA GLY A 357 -7.33 -0.16 -6.27
C GLY A 357 -7.32 0.21 -7.76
N ILE A 358 -6.61 1.26 -8.11
CA ILE A 358 -6.38 1.69 -9.50
C ILE A 358 -4.88 1.99 -9.68
N PRO A 359 -4.18 1.34 -10.62
CA PRO A 359 -2.78 1.60 -10.89
C PRO A 359 -2.60 2.91 -11.66
N LEU A 360 -1.62 3.70 -11.23
CA LEU A 360 -1.12 4.89 -11.94
C LEU A 360 0.13 4.56 -12.77
N TYR A 361 0.17 3.33 -13.29
CA TYR A 361 1.25 2.79 -14.12
C TYR A 361 0.73 1.71 -15.05
N GLY A 362 1.56 1.36 -16.03
CA GLY A 362 1.37 0.32 -17.01
C GLY A 362 2.39 -0.81 -16.86
N ARG A 363 1.95 -2.06 -17.07
CA ARG A 363 2.82 -3.24 -17.18
C ARG A 363 3.08 -3.54 -18.66
N SER A 364 4.34 -3.70 -19.05
CA SER A 364 4.72 -3.92 -20.46
C SER A 364 5.16 -5.35 -20.77
N PHE A 365 4.88 -5.76 -22.01
CA PHE A 365 5.21 -7.05 -22.60
C PHE A 365 5.74 -6.82 -24.02
N MET A 366 6.96 -7.29 -24.30
CA MET A 366 7.60 -7.18 -25.61
C MET A 366 7.36 -8.42 -26.46
N ASN A 367 7.50 -8.26 -27.78
CA ASN A 367 7.46 -9.37 -28.74
C ASN A 367 6.17 -10.20 -28.66
N THR A 368 5.05 -9.56 -28.31
CA THR A 368 3.75 -10.22 -28.16
C THR A 368 2.80 -9.82 -29.29
N ASP A 369 1.86 -10.70 -29.66
CA ASP A 369 0.82 -10.41 -30.67
C ASP A 369 -0.42 -9.72 -30.08
N GLY A 370 -0.43 -9.48 -28.76
CA GLY A 370 -1.54 -8.83 -28.06
C GLY A 370 -1.82 -9.50 -26.71
N PRO A 371 -2.88 -9.09 -26.00
CA PRO A 371 -3.21 -9.64 -24.68
C PRO A 371 -3.58 -11.13 -24.73
N GLY A 372 -3.16 -11.90 -23.72
CA GLY A 372 -3.41 -13.34 -23.63
C GLY A 372 -2.52 -14.17 -24.58
N LYS A 373 -1.41 -13.59 -25.06
CA LYS A 373 -0.48 -14.25 -25.99
C LYS A 373 0.92 -14.38 -25.38
N PRO A 374 1.76 -15.31 -25.87
CA PRO A 374 3.15 -15.36 -25.50
C PRO A 374 3.85 -14.01 -25.73
N TYR A 375 4.87 -13.74 -24.93
CA TYR A 375 5.70 -12.55 -25.03
C TYR A 375 7.15 -12.93 -24.71
N GLU A 376 8.10 -12.07 -25.05
CA GLU A 376 9.51 -12.27 -24.73
C GLU A 376 10.12 -10.97 -24.21
N GLY A 377 10.32 -10.92 -22.89
CA GLY A 377 10.83 -9.76 -22.17
C GLY A 377 9.79 -8.68 -21.93
N VAL A 378 10.09 -7.78 -21.00
CA VAL A 378 9.18 -6.67 -20.61
C VAL A 378 9.66 -5.30 -21.07
N GLY A 379 10.85 -5.24 -21.69
CA GLY A 379 11.39 -4.01 -22.24
C GLY A 379 11.92 -3.04 -21.18
N LYS A 380 11.84 -1.74 -21.50
CA LYS A 380 12.22 -0.66 -20.59
C LYS A 380 11.04 -0.31 -19.67
N GLY A 381 11.18 0.75 -18.90
CA GLY A 381 10.09 1.41 -18.22
C GLY A 381 10.50 2.83 -17.85
N SER A 382 9.66 3.53 -17.10
CA SER A 382 9.92 4.91 -16.66
C SER A 382 11.06 4.97 -15.65
N ILE A 383 11.04 4.04 -14.69
CA ILE A 383 12.01 3.92 -13.59
C ILE A 383 12.48 2.47 -13.52
N GLU A 384 11.53 1.54 -13.36
CA GLU A 384 11.78 0.10 -13.35
C GLU A 384 11.50 -0.52 -14.72
N LYS A 385 12.27 -1.55 -15.12
CA LYS A 385 11.99 -2.32 -16.33
C LYS A 385 10.61 -2.95 -16.28
N GLY A 386 9.85 -2.88 -17.37
CA GLY A 386 8.52 -3.48 -17.43
C GLY A 386 7.40 -2.61 -16.86
N VAL A 387 7.73 -1.45 -16.28
CA VAL A 387 6.76 -0.57 -15.61
C VAL A 387 6.88 0.85 -16.17
N TRP A 388 5.81 1.32 -16.81
CA TRP A 388 5.69 2.68 -17.32
C TRP A 388 4.75 3.48 -16.43
N LEU A 389 5.15 4.63 -15.91
CA LEU A 389 4.24 5.52 -15.19
C LEU A 389 3.13 6.03 -16.14
N TYR A 390 1.91 6.19 -15.64
CA TYR A 390 0.77 6.64 -16.45
C TYR A 390 1.03 7.99 -17.14
N ARG A 391 1.74 8.91 -16.48
CA ARG A 391 2.18 10.18 -17.05
C ARG A 391 3.03 10.06 -18.32
N ASP A 392 3.66 8.90 -18.54
CA ASP A 392 4.51 8.61 -19.70
C ASP A 392 3.79 7.79 -20.79
N LEU A 393 2.50 7.52 -20.61
CA LEU A 393 1.67 6.68 -21.49
C LEU A 393 0.54 7.47 -22.18
N PRO A 394 0.19 7.19 -23.45
CA PRO A 394 0.77 6.15 -24.30
C PRO A 394 2.16 6.52 -24.83
N ARG A 395 2.95 5.51 -25.16
CA ARG A 395 4.25 5.67 -25.80
C ARG A 395 4.10 6.14 -27.26
N PRO A 396 5.04 6.92 -27.80
CA PRO A 396 5.02 7.31 -29.21
C PRO A 396 4.96 6.09 -30.13
N GLY A 397 4.09 6.11 -31.13
CA GLY A 397 3.90 5.02 -32.08
C GLY A 397 2.87 3.96 -31.66
N SER A 398 2.46 3.95 -30.39
CA SER A 398 1.45 3.01 -29.91
C SER A 398 0.01 3.48 -30.20
N VAL A 399 -0.88 2.52 -30.45
CA VAL A 399 -2.33 2.72 -30.55
C VAL A 399 -2.99 2.24 -29.26
N VAL A 400 -3.87 3.06 -28.68
CA VAL A 400 -4.64 2.69 -27.49
C VAL A 400 -5.85 1.87 -27.88
N ASN A 401 -6.00 0.70 -27.25
CA ASN A 401 -7.11 -0.22 -27.41
C ASN A 401 -7.89 -0.32 -26.09
N LEU A 402 -9.22 -0.25 -26.17
CA LEU A 402 -10.13 -0.28 -25.04
C LEU A 402 -11.09 -1.46 -25.20
N ASN A 403 -11.32 -2.20 -24.12
CA ASN A 403 -12.45 -3.11 -24.01
C ASN A 403 -13.36 -2.67 -22.85
N ARG A 404 -14.56 -2.17 -23.18
CA ARG A 404 -15.53 -1.69 -22.19
C ARG A 404 -16.24 -2.82 -21.45
N ASP A 405 -16.36 -4.00 -22.04
CA ASP A 405 -17.07 -5.13 -21.43
C ASP A 405 -16.30 -5.67 -20.22
N ILE A 406 -14.97 -5.65 -20.28
CA ILE A 406 -14.09 -6.04 -19.17
C ILE A 406 -13.50 -4.86 -18.39
N ILE A 407 -13.74 -3.63 -18.87
CA ILE A 407 -13.15 -2.38 -18.36
C ILE A 407 -11.62 -2.51 -18.25
N ALA A 408 -10.98 -2.59 -19.41
CA ALA A 408 -9.53 -2.63 -19.51
C ALA A 408 -9.02 -1.90 -20.75
N ALA A 409 -7.82 -1.34 -20.66
CA ALA A 409 -7.14 -0.71 -21.77
C ALA A 409 -5.68 -1.18 -21.86
N TYR A 410 -5.14 -1.12 -23.08
CA TYR A 410 -3.72 -1.28 -23.33
C TYR A 410 -3.32 -0.44 -24.54
N SER A 411 -2.06 -0.01 -24.61
CA SER A 411 -1.47 0.50 -25.84
C SER A 411 -0.65 -0.59 -26.51
N TYR A 412 -0.65 -0.61 -27.84
CA TYR A 412 0.16 -1.55 -28.63
C TYR A 412 0.89 -0.82 -29.76
N ASP A 413 2.20 -1.03 -29.87
CA ASP A 413 3.00 -0.59 -31.01
C ASP A 413 3.33 -1.79 -31.91
N ASN A 414 2.82 -1.75 -33.14
CA ASN A 414 3.00 -2.84 -34.10
C ASN A 414 4.45 -2.95 -34.63
N ALA A 415 5.23 -1.86 -34.60
CA ALA A 415 6.62 -1.87 -35.08
C ALA A 415 7.55 -2.55 -34.09
N THR A 416 7.35 -2.29 -32.79
CA THR A 416 8.16 -2.87 -31.71
C THR A 416 7.54 -4.12 -31.08
N ARG A 417 6.26 -4.38 -31.38
CA ARG A 417 5.43 -5.41 -30.73
C ARG A 417 5.40 -5.25 -29.20
N GLU A 418 5.47 -4.01 -28.73
CA GLU A 418 5.30 -3.65 -27.32
C GLU A 418 3.81 -3.50 -27.00
N LEU A 419 3.36 -4.24 -26.00
CA LEU A 419 2.08 -4.05 -25.35
C LEU A 419 2.32 -3.42 -23.98
N VAL A 420 1.53 -2.40 -23.62
CA VAL A 420 1.49 -1.85 -22.25
C VAL A 420 0.03 -1.83 -21.78
N THR A 421 -0.32 -2.61 -20.76
CA THR A 421 -1.67 -2.59 -20.14
C THR A 421 -1.69 -1.56 -19.01
N TYR A 422 -2.67 -0.64 -19.01
CA TYR A 422 -2.78 0.44 -18.02
C TYR A 422 -4.20 1.02 -18.02
N ASP A 423 -4.56 1.74 -16.97
CA ASP A 423 -5.81 2.51 -16.96
C ASP A 423 -5.65 3.88 -17.62
N ASN A 424 -6.66 4.27 -18.39
CA ASN A 424 -6.76 5.61 -18.97
C ASN A 424 -7.99 6.34 -18.42
N MET A 425 -8.19 7.60 -18.83
CA MET A 425 -9.33 8.42 -18.38
C MET A 425 -10.69 7.72 -18.52
N GLU A 426 -10.85 6.91 -19.57
CA GLU A 426 -12.11 6.20 -19.83
C GLU A 426 -12.29 4.97 -18.95
N THR A 427 -11.28 4.08 -18.85
CA THR A 427 -11.38 2.91 -17.95
C THR A 427 -11.52 3.34 -16.50
N THR A 428 -10.80 4.37 -16.08
CA THR A 428 -10.90 4.95 -14.74
C THR A 428 -12.29 5.54 -14.47
N THR A 429 -12.90 6.20 -15.46
CA THR A 429 -14.29 6.66 -15.35
C THR A 429 -15.26 5.49 -15.21
N LEU A 430 -15.10 4.44 -16.00
CA LEU A 430 -15.93 3.23 -15.93
C LEU A 430 -15.74 2.48 -14.59
N LYS A 431 -14.53 2.48 -14.02
CA LYS A 431 -14.25 1.96 -12.67
C LYS A 431 -14.95 2.78 -11.59
N ALA A 432 -15.01 4.10 -11.74
CA ALA A 432 -15.80 4.97 -10.85
C ALA A 432 -17.31 4.68 -10.93
N GLU A 433 -17.83 4.33 -12.10
CA GLU A 433 -19.22 3.88 -12.25
C GLU A 433 -19.44 2.49 -11.64
N TYR A 434 -18.50 1.57 -11.85
CA TYR A 434 -18.53 0.23 -11.27
C TYR A 434 -18.55 0.27 -9.73
N LEU A 435 -17.62 1.03 -9.13
CA LEU A 435 -17.56 1.16 -7.67
C LEU A 435 -18.83 1.80 -7.11
N GLY A 436 -19.45 2.74 -7.84
CA GLY A 436 -20.76 3.30 -7.49
C GLY A 436 -21.87 2.25 -7.52
N LYS A 437 -21.95 1.44 -8.58
CA LYS A 437 -22.94 0.35 -8.74
C LYS A 437 -22.81 -0.72 -7.67
N LYS A 438 -21.58 -1.04 -7.24
CA LYS A 438 -21.29 -2.02 -6.19
C LYS A 438 -21.40 -1.46 -4.77
N GLY A 439 -21.65 -0.16 -4.61
CA GLY A 439 -21.73 0.48 -3.29
C GLY A 439 -20.39 0.56 -2.57
N LEU A 440 -19.26 0.53 -3.29
CA LEU A 440 -17.92 0.51 -2.69
C LEU A 440 -17.57 1.83 -2.01
N GLY A 441 -16.67 1.78 -1.03
CA GLY A 441 -16.27 2.94 -0.24
C GLY A 441 -15.50 4.02 -0.99
N GLY A 442 -14.95 3.73 -2.17
CA GLY A 442 -14.19 4.68 -2.98
C GLY A 442 -13.10 4.03 -3.82
N ALA A 443 -12.03 4.80 -4.11
CA ALA A 443 -10.87 4.35 -4.88
C ALA A 443 -9.55 4.64 -4.14
N VAL A 444 -8.55 3.78 -4.36
CA VAL A 444 -7.18 3.92 -3.86
C VAL A 444 -6.19 3.79 -5.02
N PHE A 445 -5.20 4.67 -5.09
CA PHE A 445 -4.25 4.72 -6.20
C PHE A 445 -2.82 4.36 -5.78
N TRP A 446 -2.16 3.52 -6.58
CA TRP A 446 -0.72 3.24 -6.50
C TRP A 446 -0.01 3.69 -7.79
N GLU A 447 0.91 4.65 -7.76
CA GLU A 447 1.14 5.63 -6.70
C GLU A 447 1.22 7.05 -7.27
N ALA A 448 1.18 8.07 -6.41
CA ALA A 448 0.97 9.47 -6.76
C ALA A 448 1.88 9.99 -7.88
N SER A 449 3.15 9.58 -7.91
CA SER A 449 4.12 10.08 -8.90
C SER A 449 3.78 9.67 -10.33
N GLY A 450 3.00 8.60 -10.49
CA GLY A 450 2.58 8.09 -11.78
C GLY A 450 1.45 8.87 -12.46
N ASP A 451 0.68 9.68 -11.72
CA ASP A 451 -0.47 10.38 -12.30
C ASP A 451 -0.06 11.55 -13.22
N ARG A 452 -0.97 11.92 -14.13
CA ARG A 452 -0.87 13.17 -14.88
C ARG A 452 -1.40 14.34 -14.06
N SER A 453 -1.11 15.55 -14.52
CA SER A 453 -1.64 16.79 -13.93
C SER A 453 -2.84 17.31 -14.72
N GLY A 454 -3.55 18.30 -14.15
CA GLY A 454 -4.67 18.95 -14.82
C GLY A 454 -5.85 18.00 -15.06
N ASP A 455 -6.50 18.13 -16.23
CA ASP A 455 -7.69 17.36 -16.58
C ASP A 455 -7.40 15.92 -17.04
N GLU A 456 -6.12 15.56 -17.19
CA GLU A 456 -5.71 14.19 -17.51
C GLU A 456 -5.39 13.37 -16.25
N SER A 457 -5.50 13.96 -15.05
CA SER A 457 -5.31 13.24 -13.78
C SER A 457 -6.40 12.19 -13.56
N LEU A 458 -6.00 10.94 -13.36
CA LEU A 458 -6.91 9.84 -13.02
C LEU A 458 -7.48 10.02 -11.62
N ILE A 459 -6.68 10.51 -10.66
CA ILE A 459 -7.13 10.79 -9.28
C ILE A 459 -8.27 11.82 -9.31
N LYS A 460 -8.11 12.90 -10.07
CA LYS A 460 -9.14 13.95 -10.21
C LYS A 460 -10.36 13.46 -10.98
N ALA A 461 -10.17 12.65 -12.02
CA ALA A 461 -11.27 12.08 -12.78
C ALA A 461 -12.21 11.25 -11.90
N VAL A 462 -11.65 10.37 -11.05
CA VAL A 462 -12.45 9.57 -10.12
C VAL A 462 -13.09 10.42 -9.05
N ALA A 463 -12.35 11.38 -8.45
CA ALA A 463 -12.91 12.31 -7.48
C ALA A 463 -14.18 13.00 -8.00
N ARG A 464 -14.11 13.58 -9.20
CA ARG A 464 -15.23 14.25 -9.87
C ARG A 464 -16.39 13.29 -10.12
N LYS A 465 -16.11 12.04 -10.51
CA LYS A 465 -17.15 11.03 -10.78
C LYS A 465 -17.85 10.52 -9.52
N MET A 466 -17.12 10.41 -8.42
CA MET A 466 -17.69 10.03 -7.12
C MET A 466 -18.55 11.15 -6.50
N ALA A 467 -18.24 12.42 -6.82
CA ALA A 467 -18.94 13.67 -6.48
C ALA A 467 -19.06 14.00 -4.97
N LEU A 468 -19.42 13.04 -4.12
CA LEU A 468 -19.57 13.22 -2.67
C LEU A 468 -18.38 12.59 -1.96
N LEU A 469 -17.27 13.33 -1.87
CA LEU A 469 -16.10 12.89 -1.14
C LEU A 469 -16.30 13.01 0.39
N ASP A 470 -15.56 12.17 1.12
CA ASP A 470 -15.41 12.28 2.56
C ASP A 470 -14.76 13.62 2.94
N ILE A 471 -15.44 14.35 3.82
CA ILE A 471 -15.06 15.68 4.31
C ILE A 471 -14.75 15.70 5.82
N SER A 472 -14.65 14.52 6.44
CA SER A 472 -14.31 14.42 7.87
C SER A 472 -12.97 15.09 8.14
N MET A 473 -12.93 15.85 9.24
CA MET A 473 -11.82 16.71 9.59
C MET A 473 -10.63 15.90 10.10
N ASN A 474 -9.43 16.24 9.64
CA ASN A 474 -8.17 15.69 10.14
C ASN A 474 -7.78 16.26 11.52
N MET A 475 -6.83 15.60 12.20
CA MET A 475 -6.28 16.00 13.49
C MET A 475 -5.03 16.89 13.32
N LEU A 476 -4.93 18.03 14.01
CA LEU A 476 -3.72 18.87 13.99
C LEU A 476 -3.00 18.95 15.36
N SER A 477 -3.55 18.32 16.39
CA SER A 477 -3.00 18.39 17.75
C SER A 477 -2.20 17.12 18.06
N TYR A 478 -0.87 17.22 18.09
CA TYR A 478 0.04 16.12 18.44
C TYR A 478 0.97 16.54 19.58
N PRO A 479 0.46 16.68 20.81
CA PRO A 479 1.17 17.32 21.92
C PRO A 479 2.44 16.60 22.36
N GLN A 480 2.61 15.33 21.99
CA GLN A 480 3.77 14.52 22.32
C GLN A 480 4.82 14.43 21.22
N SER A 481 4.55 14.98 20.02
CA SER A 481 5.51 14.89 18.92
C SER A 481 6.85 15.43 19.39
N GLN A 482 7.94 14.70 19.11
CA GLN A 482 9.30 15.18 19.37
C GLN A 482 9.60 16.46 18.57
N PHE A 483 8.97 16.60 17.40
CA PHE A 483 9.17 17.70 16.47
C PHE A 483 8.34 18.92 16.85
N SER A 484 9.01 20.06 16.97
CA SER A 484 8.43 21.28 17.54
C SER A 484 7.40 21.93 16.63
N ASN A 485 7.59 21.87 15.31
CA ASN A 485 6.65 22.33 14.29
C ASN A 485 5.38 21.47 14.20
N ILE A 486 5.45 20.17 14.47
CA ILE A 486 4.27 19.30 14.58
C ILE A 486 3.58 19.51 15.94
N ARG A 487 4.34 19.46 17.03
CA ARG A 487 3.82 19.60 18.40
C ARG A 487 3.06 20.91 18.65
N ASN A 488 3.56 22.00 18.08
CA ASN A 488 2.98 23.33 18.27
C ASN A 488 2.07 23.78 17.12
N ALA A 489 1.68 22.89 16.21
CA ALA A 489 1.01 23.24 14.95
C ALA A 489 -0.29 24.06 15.09
N THR A 490 -0.99 23.95 16.22
CA THR A 490 -2.24 24.67 16.53
C THR A 490 -2.03 26.11 16.99
N ARG A 491 -0.77 26.52 17.23
CA ARG A 491 -0.39 27.88 17.64
C ARG A 491 0.02 28.80 16.48
N TRP A 492 -0.04 28.30 15.23
CA TRP A 492 0.46 28.98 14.03
C TRP A 492 -0.55 29.02 12.90
#